data_AF-A0A7Y4WJ54-F1
#
_entry.id   AF-A0A7Y4WJ54-F1
#
_cell.length_a   1.000
_cell.length_b   1.000
_cell.length_c   1.000
_cell.angle_alpha   90.00
_cell.angle_beta   90.00
_cell.angle_gamma   90.00
#
_symmetry.space_group_name_H-M   'P 1'
#
loop_
_entity.id
_entity.type
_entity.pdbx_description
1 polymer ?
#
loop_
_entity_poly.entity_id
_entity_poly.type
_entity_poly.pdbx_seq_one_letter_code
_entity_poly.pdbx_strand_id
1 'polypeptide(L)'
;GAEAGRIAWTGVALGPGSGLVTWEGLDDRAEAGSDGVAFEVRIDDELVHSRVVLPGSPWQVTEIDLRRFAGRSVVLELVVEPRASVTGDFALWGRPVLVHGYDRSPLEAWAEER
;
A
#
# COMPACT_ATOMS: atom_id res chain seq x y z
N GLY A 1 0.65 -21.78 9.34
CA GLY A 1 1.47 -20.66 8.84
C GLY A 1 0.76 -19.40 9.27
N ALA A 2 1.51 -18.36 9.62
CA ALA A 2 0.97 -17.01 9.74
C ALA A 2 0.21 -16.65 8.45
N GLU A 3 -0.97 -16.03 8.55
CA GLU A 3 -1.80 -15.66 7.40
C GLU A 3 -1.68 -14.16 7.14
N ALA A 4 -1.51 -13.81 5.87
CA ALA A 4 -1.44 -12.43 5.40
C ALA A 4 -2.78 -11.71 5.55
N GLY A 5 -2.75 -10.42 5.87
CA GLY A 5 -3.90 -9.56 5.69
C GLY A 5 -4.00 -9.13 4.23
N ARG A 6 -5.15 -9.29 3.57
CA ARG A 6 -5.36 -8.87 2.17
C ARG A 6 -6.68 -8.10 1.99
N ILE A 7 -6.61 -7.01 1.23
CA ILE A 7 -7.77 -6.33 0.68
C ILE A 7 -7.59 -6.27 -0.84
N ALA A 8 -8.62 -6.65 -1.58
CA ALA A 8 -8.58 -6.65 -3.04
C ALA A 8 -9.82 -5.96 -3.63
N TRP A 9 -9.60 -5.15 -4.65
CA TRP A 9 -10.66 -4.57 -5.47
C TRP A 9 -10.52 -5.05 -6.90
N THR A 10 -11.62 -5.51 -7.49
CA THR A 10 -11.66 -5.99 -8.87
C THR A 10 -12.27 -4.92 -9.78
N GLY A 11 -11.86 -4.92 -11.04
CA GLY A 11 -12.39 -3.99 -12.04
C GLY A 11 -11.98 -2.53 -11.81
N VAL A 12 -10.88 -2.29 -11.10
CA VAL A 12 -10.34 -0.94 -10.87
C VAL A 12 -9.85 -0.40 -12.19
N ALA A 13 -10.51 0.64 -12.70
CA ALA A 13 -10.12 1.28 -13.94
C ALA A 13 -8.92 2.20 -13.70
N LEU A 14 -7.80 1.94 -14.39
CA LEU A 14 -6.62 2.79 -14.33
C LEU A 14 -6.51 3.59 -15.63
N GLY A 15 -6.65 4.92 -15.52
CA GLY A 15 -6.46 5.86 -16.62
C GLY A 15 -5.01 6.36 -16.77
N PRO A 16 -4.72 7.18 -17.79
CA PRO A 16 -3.47 7.94 -17.85
C PRO A 16 -3.25 8.73 -16.56
N GLY A 17 -2.02 8.74 -16.06
CA GLY A 17 -1.71 9.42 -14.80
C GLY A 17 -2.40 8.79 -13.61
N SER A 18 -2.47 7.45 -13.52
CA SER A 18 -3.01 6.78 -12.33
C SER A 18 -1.90 6.34 -11.40
N GLY A 19 -2.13 6.50 -10.10
CA GLY A 19 -1.19 6.14 -9.05
C GLY A 19 -1.89 5.98 -7.70
N LEU A 20 -1.22 5.31 -6.78
CA LEU A 20 -1.72 5.10 -5.42
C LEU A 20 -0.86 5.91 -4.45
N VAL A 21 -1.51 6.68 -3.58
CA VAL A 21 -0.87 7.32 -2.42
C VAL A 21 -1.47 6.71 -1.16
N THR A 22 -0.63 6.34 -0.22
CA THR A 22 -1.07 5.78 1.06
C THR A 22 -0.02 6.02 2.13
N TRP A 23 -0.40 5.81 3.38
CA TRP A 23 0.52 5.73 4.50
C TRP A 23 0.67 4.28 4.97
N GLU A 24 1.89 3.88 5.27
CA GLU A 24 2.25 2.55 5.76
C GLU A 24 2.81 2.69 7.17
N GLY A 25 2.24 1.96 8.11
CA GLY A 25 2.63 2.07 9.51
C GLY A 25 2.11 0.93 10.38
N LEU A 26 2.79 0.75 11.51
CA LEU A 26 2.29 -0.05 12.61
C LEU A 26 1.57 0.86 13.59
N ASP A 27 0.42 0.41 14.11
CA ASP A 27 -0.30 1.07 15.20
C ASP A 27 0.58 1.12 16.46
N ASP A 28 0.37 2.13 17.31
CA ASP A 28 1.15 2.29 18.56
C ASP A 28 0.99 1.11 19.54
N ARG A 29 -0.04 0.27 19.36
CA ARG A 29 -0.24 -0.98 20.10
C ARG A 29 0.58 -2.14 19.55
N ALA A 30 1.27 -1.99 18.42
CA ALA A 30 2.20 -2.98 17.91
C ALA A 30 3.24 -3.31 18.98
N GLU A 31 3.32 -4.58 19.34
CA GLU A 31 4.16 -5.01 20.44
C GLU A 31 5.63 -4.87 20.06
N ALA A 32 6.48 -4.50 21.03
CA ALA A 32 7.93 -4.43 20.81
C ALA A 32 8.55 -5.77 20.35
N GLY A 33 7.83 -6.87 20.57
CA GLY A 33 8.21 -8.21 20.11
C GLY A 33 7.75 -8.58 18.70
N SER A 34 7.09 -7.67 17.96
CA SER A 34 6.76 -7.90 16.55
C SER A 34 8.03 -7.98 15.70
N ASP A 35 8.03 -8.90 14.74
CA ASP A 35 9.11 -9.06 13.75
C ASP A 35 8.98 -8.06 12.57
N GLY A 36 7.95 -7.21 12.62
CA GLY A 36 7.54 -6.32 11.56
C GLY A 36 6.77 -7.02 10.45
N VAL A 37 6.29 -6.20 9.50
CA VAL A 37 5.47 -6.64 8.37
C VAL A 37 5.99 -6.05 7.06
N ALA A 38 5.70 -6.72 5.96
CA ALA A 38 5.84 -6.16 4.63
C ALA A 38 4.49 -5.63 4.13
N PHE A 39 4.45 -4.36 3.76
CA PHE A 39 3.35 -3.75 3.02
C PHE A 39 3.61 -3.97 1.53
N GLU A 40 2.74 -4.73 0.87
CA GLU A 40 2.81 -5.01 -0.55
C GLU A 40 1.62 -4.44 -1.30
N VAL A 41 1.87 -3.97 -2.52
CA VAL A 41 0.82 -3.63 -3.48
C VAL A 41 1.00 -4.49 -4.71
N ARG A 42 -0.10 -5.09 -5.16
CA ARG A 42 -0.12 -5.95 -6.35
C ARG A 42 -1.17 -5.48 -7.36
N ILE A 43 -0.85 -5.63 -8.63
CA ILE A 43 -1.75 -5.38 -9.76
C ILE A 43 -1.84 -6.65 -10.59
N ASP A 44 -3.02 -7.27 -10.69
CA ASP A 44 -3.21 -8.54 -11.39
C ASP A 44 -2.16 -9.60 -10.96
N ASP A 45 -2.01 -9.81 -9.64
CA ASP A 45 -1.00 -10.65 -8.97
C ASP A 45 0.48 -10.21 -9.12
N GLU A 46 0.78 -9.21 -9.94
CA GLU A 46 2.13 -8.66 -10.11
C GLU A 46 2.49 -7.77 -8.90
N LEU A 47 3.57 -8.11 -8.18
CA LEU A 47 4.10 -7.27 -7.09
C LEU A 47 4.68 -5.98 -7.67
N VAL A 48 4.07 -4.83 -7.35
CA VAL A 48 4.51 -3.51 -7.84
C VAL A 48 5.15 -2.65 -6.76
N HIS A 49 4.90 -2.97 -5.48
CA HIS A 49 5.51 -2.31 -4.34
C HIS A 49 5.68 -3.30 -3.19
N SER A 50 6.79 -3.20 -2.45
CA SER A 50 6.99 -3.91 -1.19
C SER A 50 7.87 -3.07 -0.26
N ARG A 51 7.44 -2.88 0.98
CA ARG A 51 8.22 -2.21 2.03
C ARG A 51 8.08 -2.94 3.36
N VAL A 52 9.20 -3.21 4.01
CA VAL A 52 9.21 -3.70 5.40
C VAL A 52 9.12 -2.54 6.37
N VAL A 53 8.21 -2.65 7.35
CA VAL A 53 8.05 -1.73 8.48
C VAL A 53 8.26 -2.49 9.78
N LEU A 54 9.16 -1.98 10.62
CA LEU A 54 9.50 -2.55 11.93
C LEU A 54 8.81 -1.77 13.07
N PRO A 55 8.60 -2.37 14.24
CA PRO A 55 8.09 -1.67 15.42
C PRO A 55 8.90 -0.41 15.74
N GLY A 56 8.20 0.67 16.11
CA GLY A 56 8.81 1.97 16.41
C GLY A 56 9.23 2.79 15.18
N SER A 57 9.05 2.27 13.96
CA SER A 57 9.29 3.07 12.74
C SER A 57 8.22 4.16 12.62
N PRO A 58 8.58 5.39 12.20
CA PRO A 58 7.58 6.41 11.90
C PRO A 58 6.74 6.00 10.69
N TRP A 59 5.47 6.41 10.68
CA TRP A 59 4.59 6.25 9.52
C TRP A 59 5.22 6.83 8.26
N GLN A 60 5.18 6.05 7.18
CA GLN A 60 5.78 6.42 5.90
C GLN A 60 4.69 6.73 4.89
N VAL A 61 4.81 7.84 4.17
CA VAL A 61 4.01 8.06 2.96
C VAL A 61 4.64 7.28 1.81
N THR A 62 3.80 6.55 1.08
CA THR A 62 4.20 5.77 -0.08
C THR A 62 3.40 6.23 -1.29
N GLU A 63 4.13 6.42 -2.38
CA GLU A 63 3.62 6.73 -3.71
C GLU A 63 3.97 5.56 -4.63
N ILE A 64 2.99 5.10 -5.39
CA ILE A 64 3.15 3.99 -6.34
C ILE A 64 2.62 4.43 -7.69
N ASP A 65 3.53 4.45 -8.68
CA ASP A 65 3.20 4.77 -10.05
C ASP A 65 2.49 3.59 -10.74
N LEU A 66 1.25 3.82 -11.17
CA LEU A 66 0.44 2.82 -11.87
C LEU A 66 0.22 3.18 -13.34
N ARG A 67 0.92 4.20 -13.89
CA ARG A 67 0.75 4.66 -15.27
C ARG A 67 0.97 3.56 -16.31
N ARG A 68 1.84 2.59 -16.03
CA ARG A 68 2.10 1.45 -16.93
C ARG A 68 0.88 0.53 -17.12
N PHE A 69 -0.12 0.64 -16.27
CA PHE A 69 -1.38 -0.12 -16.35
C PHE A 69 -2.53 0.71 -16.95
N ALA A 70 -2.26 1.91 -17.44
CA ALA A 70 -3.28 2.79 -18.01
C ALA A 70 -4.07 2.12 -19.15
N GLY A 71 -5.38 2.39 -19.20
CA GLY A 71 -6.32 1.82 -20.17
C GLY A 71 -6.80 0.41 -19.82
N ARG A 72 -6.45 -0.12 -18.65
CA ARG A 72 -6.86 -1.45 -18.18
C ARG A 72 -7.80 -1.35 -16.98
N SER A 73 -8.68 -2.34 -16.86
CA SER A 73 -9.36 -2.66 -15.61
C SER A 73 -8.61 -3.80 -14.94
N VAL A 74 -8.16 -3.60 -13.70
CA VAL A 74 -7.25 -4.53 -13.00
C VAL A 74 -7.83 -5.00 -11.68
N VAL A 75 -7.20 -6.02 -11.09
CA VAL A 75 -7.30 -6.31 -9.66
C VAL A 75 -6.20 -5.55 -8.94
N LEU A 76 -6.58 -4.66 -8.04
CA LEU A 76 -5.65 -3.95 -7.14
C LEU A 76 -5.70 -4.61 -5.77
N GLU A 77 -4.54 -4.99 -5.24
CA GLU A 77 -4.43 -5.64 -3.95
C GLU A 77 -3.48 -4.89 -3.03
N LEU A 78 -3.89 -4.74 -1.78
CA LEU A 78 -3.05 -4.29 -0.67
C LEU A 78 -2.88 -5.48 0.28
N VAL A 79 -1.64 -5.88 0.51
CA VAL A 79 -1.29 -7.05 1.30
C VAL A 79 -0.37 -6.65 2.45
N VAL A 80 -0.64 -7.14 3.65
CA VAL A 80 0.28 -7.10 4.78
C VAL A 80 0.79 -8.51 4.99
N GLU A 81 2.07 -8.72 4.70
CA GLU A 81 2.73 -9.99 4.90
C GLU A 81 3.56 -10.00 6.20
N PRO A 82 3.27 -10.91 7.15
CA PRO A 82 4.07 -11.05 8.35
C PRO A 82 5.47 -11.60 8.03
N ARG A 83 6.49 -11.12 8.75
CA ARG A 83 7.88 -11.54 8.51
C ARG A 83 8.22 -12.92 9.05
N ALA A 84 7.67 -13.29 10.21
CA ALA A 84 7.90 -14.58 10.85
C ALA A 84 6.71 -15.03 11.69
N SER A 85 6.18 -14.14 12.52
CA SER A 85 4.95 -14.33 13.30
C SER A 85 3.93 -13.25 12.96
N VAL A 86 2.65 -13.48 13.25
CA VAL A 86 1.57 -12.45 13.22
C VAL A 86 1.34 -11.80 14.58
N THR A 87 2.01 -12.29 15.63
CA THR A 87 1.81 -11.81 17.00
C THR A 87 2.27 -10.37 17.12
N GLY A 88 1.35 -9.49 17.53
CA GLY A 88 1.66 -8.07 17.75
C GLY A 88 1.73 -7.22 16.48
N ASP A 89 1.41 -7.78 15.31
CA ASP A 89 1.45 -7.08 14.02
C ASP A 89 0.16 -6.28 13.77
N PHE A 90 0.00 -5.17 14.48
CA PHE A 90 -1.11 -4.23 14.25
C PHE A 90 -0.80 -3.29 13.08
N ALA A 91 -0.73 -3.85 11.87
CA ALA A 91 -0.43 -3.11 10.64
C ALA A 91 -1.64 -2.32 10.13
N LEU A 92 -1.40 -1.11 9.62
CA LEU A 92 -2.44 -0.22 9.09
C LEU A 92 -2.02 0.40 7.75
N TRP A 93 -2.97 0.40 6.81
CA TRP A 93 -2.93 1.25 5.62
C TRP A 93 -3.64 2.56 5.93
N GLY A 94 -2.90 3.66 6.04
CA GLY A 94 -3.44 4.97 6.33
C GLY A 94 -3.85 5.71 5.07
N ARG A 95 -5.15 6.03 4.94
CA ARG A 95 -5.71 6.86 3.86
C ARG A 95 -5.25 6.44 2.45
N PRO A 96 -5.50 5.20 2.02
CA PRO A 96 -5.23 4.82 0.63
C PRO A 96 -6.10 5.65 -0.32
N VAL A 97 -5.47 6.32 -1.27
CA VAL A 97 -6.12 7.15 -2.30
C VAL A 97 -5.57 6.78 -3.67
N LEU A 98 -6.47 6.35 -4.55
CA LEU A 98 -6.17 6.23 -5.97
C LEU A 98 -6.37 7.59 -6.63
N VAL A 99 -5.30 8.13 -7.21
CA VAL A 99 -5.31 9.40 -7.93
C VAL A 99 -5.23 9.14 -9.44
N HIS A 100 -5.79 10.04 -10.23
CA HIS A 100 -5.88 9.95 -11.70
C HIS A 100 -5.53 11.28 -12.37
N GLY A 101 -5.20 11.25 -13.66
CA GLY A 101 -5.10 12.45 -14.50
C GLY A 101 -3.88 13.34 -14.23
N TYR A 102 -2.88 12.86 -13.50
CA TYR A 102 -1.65 13.62 -13.24
C TYR A 102 -0.56 13.28 -14.28
N ASP A 103 0.27 14.27 -14.61
CA ASP A 103 1.49 14.10 -15.42
C ASP A 103 2.78 14.06 -14.56
N ARG A 104 2.65 14.37 -13.26
CA ARG A 104 3.72 14.47 -12.23
C ARG A 104 3.65 13.38 -11.14
N SER A 105 4.16 13.63 -9.92
CA SER A 105 4.10 12.65 -8.81
C SER A 105 2.68 12.57 -8.20
N PRO A 106 2.12 11.37 -7.96
CA PRO A 106 0.88 11.17 -7.21
C PRO A 106 0.78 11.92 -5.89
N LEU A 107 1.87 11.98 -5.11
CA LEU A 107 1.90 12.65 -3.82
C LEU A 107 1.64 14.16 -3.96
N GLU A 108 2.18 14.77 -5.01
CA GLU A 108 1.94 16.18 -5.29
C GLU A 108 0.47 16.43 -5.67
N ALA A 109 -0.13 15.57 -6.51
CA ALA A 109 -1.54 15.65 -6.87
C ALA A 109 -2.45 15.50 -5.63
N TRP A 110 -2.11 14.57 -4.73
CA TRP A 110 -2.84 14.37 -3.48
C TRP A 110 -2.74 15.55 -2.51
N ALA A 111 -1.63 16.29 -2.51
CA ALA A 111 -1.44 17.43 -1.62
C ALA A 111 -2.34 18.64 -1.98
N GLU A 112 -2.79 18.75 -3.23
CA GLU A 112 -3.57 19.87 -3.75
C GLU A 112 -5.09 19.74 -3.52
N GLU A 113 -5.60 18.54 -3.24
CA GLU A 113 -7.03 18.31 -2.91
C GLU A 113 -7.39 18.65 -1.45
N ARG A 114 -6.59 19.49 -0.76
CA ARG A 114 -6.73 19.79 0.67
C ARG A 114 -6.98 21.26 0.96
#